data_AF-A0AAW7YVD0-F1
#
_entry.id   AF-A0AAW7YVD0-F1
#
_cell.length_a   1.000
_cell.length_b   1.000
_cell.length_c   1.000
_cell.angle_alpha   90.00
_cell.angle_beta   90.00
_cell.angle_gamma   90.00
#
_symmetry.space_group_name_H-M   'P 1'
#
loop_
_entity.id
_entity.type
_entity.pdbx_description
1 polymer ?
#
loop_
_entity_poly.entity_id
_entity_poly.type
_entity_poly.pdbx_seq_one_letter_code
_entity_poly.pdbx_strand_id
1 'polypeptide(L)'
;MVRWMAKNLATPVITLKKQVETFDINKGHFPRMDRDDEIGQLNHAFGDLIQRMYEFTRREQDFTRFASHELRSPITVIRGNFDILRESLPDSPIHQRIVTRMKTAIQRVSSLIDGFLWLGRENHDTYMPIEAISAARLESMINGLTEHLSPESSYRLT
;
A
#
# COMPACT_ATOMS: atom_id res chain seq x y z
N MET A 1 19.63 -35.66 35.16
CA MET A 1 18.32 -34.98 35.08
C MET A 1 18.40 -33.64 34.36
N VAL A 2 19.22 -32.69 34.82
CA VAL A 2 19.37 -31.34 34.21
C VAL A 2 19.73 -31.37 32.72
N ARG A 3 20.68 -32.23 32.32
CA ARG A 3 21.12 -32.34 30.90
C ARG A 3 20.02 -32.86 29.95
N TRP A 4 19.06 -33.63 30.46
CA TRP A 4 17.92 -34.13 29.70
C TRP A 4 16.87 -33.03 29.53
N MET A 5 16.53 -32.31 30.61
CA MET A 5 15.60 -31.17 30.56
C MET A 5 16.11 -30.05 29.65
N ALA A 6 17.41 -29.74 29.72
CA ALA A 6 18.02 -28.75 28.84
C ALA A 6 17.87 -29.15 27.35
N LYS A 7 18.21 -30.40 27.00
CA LYS A 7 18.15 -30.89 25.62
C LYS A 7 16.73 -31.05 25.07
N ASN A 8 15.78 -31.48 25.89
CA ASN A 8 14.46 -31.87 25.42
C ASN A 8 13.38 -30.80 25.60
N LEU A 9 13.58 -29.81 26.47
CA LEU A 9 12.60 -28.74 26.73
C LEU A 9 13.19 -27.35 26.45
N ALA A 10 14.32 -27.01 27.07
CA ALA A 10 14.86 -25.65 26.97
C ALA A 10 15.44 -25.33 25.58
N THR A 11 16.24 -26.23 25.00
CA THR A 11 16.86 -26.00 23.69
C THR A 11 15.82 -25.82 22.57
N PRO A 12 14.78 -26.66 22.42
CA PRO A 12 13.77 -26.48 21.38
C PRO A 12 13.02 -25.15 21.49
N VAL A 13 12.66 -24.72 22.70
CA VAL A 13 11.97 -23.44 22.93
C VAL A 13 12.86 -22.25 22.56
N ILE A 14 14.14 -22.28 22.93
CA ILE A 14 15.10 -21.24 22.54
C ILE A 14 15.29 -21.20 21.02
N THR A 15 15.33 -22.36 20.36
CA THR A 15 15.39 -22.44 18.90
C THR A 15 14.13 -21.85 18.26
N LEU A 16 12.94 -22.19 18.76
CA LEU A 16 11.68 -21.65 18.26
C LEU A 16 11.63 -20.13 18.42
N LYS A 17 12.04 -19.61 19.59
CA LYS A 17 12.17 -18.17 19.83
C LYS A 17 13.07 -17.51 18.78
N LYS A 18 14.26 -18.06 18.55
CA LYS A 18 15.21 -17.53 17.57
C LYS A 18 14.65 -17.57 16.14
N GLN A 19 13.94 -18.63 15.78
CA GLN A 19 13.28 -18.74 14.48
C GLN A 19 12.25 -17.61 14.30
N VAL A 20 11.43 -17.34 15.33
CA VAL A 20 10.46 -16.24 15.29
C VAL A 20 11.12 -14.87 15.24
N GLU A 21 12.16 -14.62 16.05
CA GLU A 21 12.87 -13.33 16.09
C GLU A 21 13.62 -12.99 14.80
N THR A 22 14.09 -14.01 14.08
CA THR A 22 14.88 -13.83 12.85
C THR A 22 14.08 -14.06 11.58
N PHE A 23 12.79 -14.41 11.71
CA PHE A 23 11.93 -14.66 10.57
C PHE A 23 11.63 -13.37 9.82
N ASP A 24 11.90 -13.41 8.52
CA ASP A 24 11.53 -12.35 7.59
C ASP A 24 10.24 -12.75 6.88
N ILE A 25 9.17 -12.00 7.15
CA ILE A 25 7.84 -12.24 6.56
C ILE A 25 7.89 -12.31 5.05
N ASN A 26 8.82 -11.62 4.40
CA ASN A 26 8.93 -11.56 2.95
C ASN A 26 9.47 -12.86 2.33
N LYS A 27 10.14 -13.70 3.12
CA LYS A 27 10.77 -14.94 2.62
C LYS A 27 9.82 -16.14 2.63
N GLY A 28 8.66 -16.03 3.29
CA GLY A 28 7.57 -17.00 3.21
C GLY A 28 7.87 -18.41 3.73
N HIS A 29 9.02 -18.66 4.33
CA HIS A 29 9.39 -20.00 4.82
C HIS A 29 9.75 -19.99 6.31
N PHE A 30 8.88 -20.58 7.12
CA PHE A 30 9.15 -20.87 8.52
C PHE A 30 9.64 -22.31 8.68
N PRO A 31 10.83 -22.55 9.30
CA PRO A 31 11.35 -23.89 9.47
C PRO A 31 10.48 -24.75 10.39
N ARG A 32 10.19 -25.98 9.96
CA ARG A 32 9.43 -26.97 10.76
C ARG A 32 10.36 -27.83 11.60
N MET A 33 9.96 -28.11 12.84
CA MET A 33 10.67 -29.04 13.72
C MET A 33 10.10 -30.44 13.56
N ASP A 34 10.98 -31.42 13.35
CA ASP A 34 10.62 -32.84 13.32
C ASP A 34 10.49 -33.37 14.76
N ARG A 35 9.32 -33.10 15.38
CA ARG A 35 8.98 -33.49 16.75
C ARG A 35 7.48 -33.74 16.87
N ASP A 36 7.13 -34.81 17.58
CA ASP A 36 5.73 -35.20 17.81
C ASP A 36 5.17 -34.74 19.18
N ASP A 37 5.90 -33.87 19.89
CA ASP A 37 5.50 -33.34 21.20
C ASP A 37 4.80 -31.98 21.11
N GLU A 38 4.38 -31.42 22.25
CA GLU A 38 3.69 -30.14 22.33
C GLU A 38 4.52 -28.99 21.75
N ILE A 39 5.86 -29.08 21.80
CA ILE A 39 6.75 -28.09 21.20
C ILE A 39 6.73 -28.19 19.68
N GLY A 40 6.73 -29.41 19.13
CA GLY A 40 6.50 -29.66 17.72
C GLY A 40 5.17 -29.08 17.25
N GLN A 41 4.08 -29.40 17.94
CA GLN A 41 2.74 -28.87 17.63
C GLN A 41 2.71 -27.33 17.66
N LEU A 42 3.38 -26.69 18.63
CA LEU A 42 3.50 -25.23 18.70
C LEU A 42 4.31 -24.65 17.54
N ASN A 43 5.45 -25.26 17.19
CA ASN A 43 6.23 -24.86 16.00
C ASN A 43 5.38 -24.96 14.72
N HIS A 44 4.57 -26.01 14.59
CA HIS A 44 3.65 -26.16 13.47
C HIS A 44 2.56 -25.07 13.45
N ALA A 45 1.93 -24.77 14.58
CA ALA A 45 0.95 -23.70 14.67
C ALA A 45 1.54 -22.31 14.32
N PHE A 46 2.77 -22.02 14.77
CA PHE A 46 3.48 -20.79 14.41
C PHE A 46 3.77 -20.71 12.92
N GLY A 47 4.27 -21.79 12.32
CA GLY A 47 4.56 -21.80 10.89
C GLY A 47 3.31 -21.61 10.03
N ASP A 48 2.15 -22.11 10.47
CA ASP A 48 0.88 -21.91 9.76
C ASP A 48 0.38 -20.46 9.89
N LEU A 49 0.52 -19.86 11.07
CA LEU A 49 0.22 -18.44 11.28
C LEU A 49 1.10 -17.57 10.37
N ILE A 50 2.40 -17.84 10.37
CA ILE A 50 3.39 -17.13 9.55
C ILE A 50 3.08 -17.27 8.06
N GLN A 51 2.72 -18.47 7.60
CA GLN A 51 2.32 -18.69 6.21
C GLN A 51 1.11 -17.85 5.82
N ARG A 52 0.08 -17.79 6.69
CA ARG A 52 -1.11 -16.96 6.46
C ARG A 52 -0.77 -15.46 6.40
N MET A 53 0.14 -15.00 7.25
CA MET A 53 0.62 -13.61 7.24
C MET A 53 1.40 -13.31 5.97
N TYR A 54 2.32 -14.19 5.55
CA TYR A 54 3.04 -14.05 4.28
C TYR A 54 2.10 -13.95 3.08
N GLU A 55 1.11 -14.83 3.00
CA GLU A 55 0.12 -14.81 1.92
C GLU A 55 -0.74 -13.54 1.94
N PHE A 56 -1.09 -13.04 3.12
CA PHE A 56 -1.81 -11.78 3.28
C PHE A 56 -0.97 -10.61 2.75
N THR A 57 0.26 -10.49 3.21
CA THR A 57 1.21 -9.47 2.77
C THR A 57 1.46 -9.52 1.27
N ARG A 58 1.64 -10.71 0.70
CA ARG A 58 1.82 -10.88 -0.75
C ARG A 58 0.59 -10.41 -1.53
N ARG A 59 -0.62 -10.78 -1.09
CA ARG A 59 -1.87 -10.33 -1.74
C ARG A 59 -2.03 -8.81 -1.67
N GLU A 60 -1.65 -8.19 -0.56
CA GLU A 60 -1.68 -6.73 -0.40
C GLU A 60 -0.73 -6.05 -1.39
N GLN A 61 0.51 -6.55 -1.52
CA GLN A 61 1.49 -6.04 -2.49
C GLN A 61 0.99 -6.18 -3.94
N ASP A 62 0.51 -7.37 -4.30
CA ASP A 62 -0.02 -7.66 -5.64
C ASP A 62 -1.22 -6.77 -5.96
N PHE A 63 -2.13 -6.60 -5.00
CA PHE A 63 -3.28 -5.71 -5.12
C PHE A 63 -2.87 -4.25 -5.33
N THR A 64 -1.97 -3.71 -4.50
CA THR A 64 -1.51 -2.31 -4.62
C THR A 64 -0.82 -2.06 -5.96
N ARG A 65 0.00 -3.01 -6.42
CA ARG A 65 0.65 -2.93 -7.74
C ARG A 65 -0.38 -2.95 -8.86
N PHE A 66 -1.30 -3.91 -8.83
CA PHE A 66 -2.34 -4.06 -9.85
C PHE A 66 -3.25 -2.82 -9.89
N ALA A 67 -3.77 -2.38 -8.74
CA ALA A 67 -4.58 -1.17 -8.62
C ALA A 67 -3.84 0.06 -9.16
N SER A 68 -2.52 0.18 -8.94
CA SER A 68 -1.73 1.29 -9.50
C SER A 68 -1.79 1.37 -11.02
N HIS A 69 -1.67 0.22 -11.70
CA HIS A 69 -1.69 0.16 -13.15
C HIS A 69 -3.11 0.35 -13.70
N GLU A 70 -4.08 -0.35 -13.12
CA GLU A 70 -5.47 -0.34 -13.58
C GLU A 70 -6.20 0.97 -13.31
N LEU A 71 -5.81 1.75 -12.29
CA LEU A 71 -6.40 3.08 -12.03
C LEU A 71 -5.77 4.18 -12.87
N ARG A 72 -4.48 4.04 -13.24
CA ARG A 72 -3.80 5.03 -14.08
C ARG A 72 -4.37 5.08 -15.49
N SER A 73 -4.68 3.91 -16.07
CA SER A 73 -5.27 3.80 -17.41
C SER A 73 -6.58 4.59 -17.59
N PRO A 74 -7.65 4.39 -16.78
CA PRO A 74 -8.89 5.13 -16.90
C PRO A 74 -8.71 6.63 -16.59
N ILE A 75 -7.81 7.03 -15.68
CA ILE A 75 -7.49 8.45 -15.48
C ILE A 75 -6.89 9.05 -16.75
N THR A 76 -5.96 8.36 -17.41
CA THR A 76 -5.37 8.82 -18.67
C THR A 76 -6.43 8.99 -19.76
N VAL A 77 -7.37 8.04 -19.88
CA VAL A 77 -8.50 8.14 -20.82
C VAL A 77 -9.39 9.32 -20.49
N ILE A 78 -9.76 9.51 -19.22
CA ILE A 78 -10.59 10.66 -18.78
C ILE A 78 -9.89 11.98 -19.11
N ARG A 79 -8.58 12.08 -18.88
CA ARG A 79 -7.79 13.28 -19.18
C ARG A 79 -7.76 13.56 -20.68
N GLY A 80 -7.50 12.56 -21.51
CA GLY A 80 -7.50 12.71 -22.97
C GLY A 80 -8.86 13.17 -23.50
N ASN A 81 -9.95 12.55 -23.03
CA ASN A 81 -11.30 12.96 -23.41
C ASN A 81 -11.64 14.37 -22.93
N PHE A 82 -11.19 14.75 -21.73
CA PHE A 82 -11.35 16.10 -21.20
C PHE A 82 -10.61 17.14 -22.04
N ASP A 83 -9.38 16.84 -22.48
CA ASP A 83 -8.60 17.76 -23.33
C ASP A 83 -9.31 17.99 -24.68
N ILE A 84 -9.82 16.92 -25.32
CA ILE A 84 -10.62 17.01 -26.55
C ILE A 84 -11.90 17.82 -26.33
N LEU A 85 -12.62 17.55 -25.23
CA LEU A 85 -13.86 18.26 -24.89
C LEU A 85 -13.59 19.75 -24.68
N ARG A 86 -12.52 20.11 -23.96
CA ARG A 86 -12.12 21.50 -23.72
C ARG A 86 -11.88 22.24 -25.02
N GLU A 87 -11.22 21.60 -26.00
CA GLU A 87 -10.94 22.20 -27.30
C GLU A 87 -12.19 22.35 -28.18
N SER A 88 -13.21 21.54 -27.93
CA SER A 88 -14.46 21.52 -28.73
C SER A 88 -15.56 22.45 -28.19
N LEU A 89 -15.41 22.98 -26.97
CA LEU A 89 -16.44 23.82 -26.34
C LEU A 89 -16.36 25.28 -26.84
N PRO A 90 -17.51 25.94 -27.06
CA PRO A 90 -17.54 27.36 -27.36
C PRO A 90 -16.90 28.20 -26.25
N ASP A 91 -16.29 29.32 -26.63
CA ASP A 91 -15.74 30.25 -25.66
C ASP A 91 -16.87 31.03 -24.95
N SER A 92 -17.28 30.52 -23.80
CA SER A 92 -18.34 31.10 -22.97
C SER A 92 -17.94 31.04 -21.48
N PRO A 93 -18.30 32.05 -20.68
CA PRO A 93 -18.03 32.05 -19.24
C PRO A 93 -18.53 30.80 -18.50
N ILE A 94 -19.63 30.20 -18.97
CA ILE A 94 -20.19 28.97 -18.40
C ILE A 94 -19.29 27.77 -18.72
N HIS A 95 -18.85 27.63 -19.97
CA HIS A 95 -17.97 26.54 -20.40
C HIS A 95 -16.60 26.63 -19.72
N GLN A 96 -16.02 27.82 -19.62
CA GLN A 96 -14.75 28.03 -18.90
C GLN A 96 -14.84 27.62 -17.42
N ARG A 97 -15.95 27.96 -16.74
CA ARG A 97 -16.21 27.53 -15.36
C ARG A 97 -16.32 26.01 -15.23
N ILE A 98 -17.03 25.35 -16.13
CA ILE A 98 -17.18 23.88 -16.14
C ILE A 98 -15.84 23.20 -16.38
N VAL A 99 -15.10 23.63 -17.41
CA VAL A 99 -13.76 23.11 -17.74
C VAL A 99 -12.82 23.23 -16.54
N THR A 100 -12.82 24.38 -15.87
CA THR A 100 -11.97 24.62 -14.69
C THR A 100 -12.33 23.66 -13.56
N ARG A 101 -13.62 23.52 -13.23
CA ARG A 101 -14.09 22.59 -12.18
C ARG A 101 -13.74 21.14 -12.50
N MET A 102 -13.93 20.70 -13.75
CA MET A 102 -13.58 19.34 -14.18
C MET A 102 -12.08 19.09 -14.11
N LYS A 103 -11.25 20.05 -14.55
CA LYS A 103 -9.79 19.96 -14.46
C LYS A 103 -9.34 19.77 -13.01
N THR A 104 -9.85 20.60 -12.10
CA THR A 104 -9.56 20.49 -10.66
C THR A 104 -10.01 19.15 -10.09
N ALA A 105 -11.19 18.66 -10.46
CA ALA A 105 -11.68 17.36 -9.99
C ALA A 105 -10.81 16.19 -10.50
N ILE A 106 -10.43 16.18 -11.78
CA ILE A 106 -9.55 15.16 -12.37
C ILE A 106 -8.19 15.18 -11.68
N GLN A 107 -7.61 16.36 -11.44
CA GLN A 107 -6.34 16.48 -10.72
C GLN A 107 -6.46 15.99 -9.28
N ARG A 108 -7.54 16.34 -8.58
CA ARG A 108 -7.79 15.87 -7.21
C ARG A 108 -7.88 14.34 -7.13
N VAL A 109 -8.66 13.71 -8.01
CA VAL A 109 -8.80 12.24 -8.04
C VAL A 109 -7.46 11.58 -8.36
N SER A 110 -6.70 12.15 -9.30
CA SER A 110 -5.34 11.67 -9.61
C SER A 110 -4.41 11.74 -8.39
N SER A 111 -4.38 12.86 -7.68
CA SER A 111 -3.53 13.02 -6.49
C SER A 111 -3.95 12.12 -5.34
N LEU A 112 -5.25 11.92 -5.13
CA LEU A 112 -5.77 10.99 -4.12
C LEU A 112 -5.37 9.55 -4.41
N ILE A 113 -5.51 9.12 -5.66
CA ILE A 113 -5.11 7.77 -6.08
C ILE A 113 -3.60 7.60 -5.94
N ASP A 114 -2.79 8.56 -6.40
CA ASP A 114 -1.34 8.53 -6.22
C ASP A 114 -0.97 8.45 -4.72
N GLY A 115 -1.64 9.19 -3.85
CA GLY A 115 -1.43 9.16 -2.39
C GLY A 115 -1.81 7.83 -1.73
N PHE A 116 -2.98 7.26 -2.07
CA PHE A 116 -3.40 5.96 -1.53
C PHE A 116 -2.48 4.82 -1.98
N LEU A 117 -2.06 4.84 -3.26
CA LEU A 117 -1.13 3.85 -3.78
C LEU A 117 0.28 4.01 -3.20
N TRP A 118 0.68 5.23 -2.83
CA TRP A 118 1.93 5.48 -2.13
C TRP A 118 1.88 4.90 -0.70
N LEU A 119 0.82 5.17 0.06
CA LEU A 119 0.62 4.59 1.41
C LEU A 119 0.61 3.06 1.38
N GLY A 120 0.00 2.45 0.35
CA GLY A 120 -0.01 1.00 0.19
C GLY A 120 1.35 0.38 -0.20
N ARG A 121 2.37 1.18 -0.55
CA ARG A 121 3.70 0.70 -0.95
C ARG A 121 4.73 0.70 0.17
N GLU A 122 4.54 1.49 1.22
CA GLU A 122 5.59 1.78 2.22
C GLU A 122 5.98 0.59 3.12
N ASN A 123 5.40 -0.60 2.93
CA ASN A 123 5.71 -1.75 3.77
C ASN A 123 6.80 -2.69 3.25
N HIS A 124 7.35 -2.53 2.04
CA HIS A 124 8.30 -3.53 1.51
C HIS A 124 9.40 -2.95 0.61
N ASP A 125 10.61 -2.84 1.17
CA ASP A 125 11.85 -2.64 0.42
C ASP A 125 12.02 -3.75 -0.62
N THR A 126 11.91 -3.42 -1.91
CA THR A 126 12.78 -3.89 -3.01
C THR A 126 12.49 -3.08 -4.28
N TYR A 127 13.42 -2.18 -4.62
CA TYR A 127 13.77 -1.69 -5.97
C TYR A 127 12.69 -1.83 -7.07
N MET A 128 11.88 -0.79 -7.24
CA MET A 128 11.56 -0.30 -8.57
C MET A 128 12.23 1.07 -8.73
N PRO A 129 12.75 1.44 -9.92
CA PRO A 129 13.21 2.79 -10.14
C PRO A 129 11.98 3.70 -10.00
N ILE A 130 11.89 4.35 -8.84
CA ILE A 130 11.06 5.52 -8.67
C ILE A 130 11.60 6.48 -9.74
N GLU A 131 10.83 6.75 -10.80
CA GLU A 131 10.97 8.04 -11.48
C GLU A 131 10.81 9.06 -10.37
N ALA A 132 11.95 9.58 -9.89
CA ALA A 132 12.05 10.32 -8.64
C ALA A 132 10.90 11.32 -8.58
N ILE A 133 9.93 11.06 -7.70
CA ILE A 133 8.91 12.04 -7.40
C ILE A 133 9.71 13.20 -6.81
N SER A 134 9.89 14.26 -7.59
CA SER A 134 10.66 15.41 -7.15
C SER A 134 10.08 15.93 -5.84
N ALA A 135 10.91 16.47 -4.96
CA ALA A 135 10.44 17.11 -3.72
C ALA A 135 9.29 18.10 -4.00
N ALA A 136 9.37 18.82 -5.13
CA ALA A 136 8.31 19.70 -5.62
C ALA A 136 6.96 18.99 -5.89
N ARG A 137 6.96 17.74 -6.38
CA ARG A 137 5.74 16.95 -6.60
C ARG A 137 5.16 16.43 -5.29
N LEU A 138 6.00 16.03 -4.34
CA LEU A 138 5.55 15.68 -2.98
C LEU A 138 4.96 16.90 -2.25
N GLU A 139 5.64 18.04 -2.31
CA GLU A 139 5.12 19.30 -1.76
C GLU A 139 3.78 19.69 -2.41
N SER A 140 3.64 19.53 -3.73
CA SER A 140 2.37 19.78 -4.42
C SER A 140 1.25 18.81 -3.99
N MET A 141 1.56 17.54 -3.73
CA MET A 141 0.58 16.57 -3.23
C MET A 141 0.16 16.86 -1.79
N ILE A 142 1.12 17.18 -0.92
CA ILE A 142 0.87 17.54 0.48
C ILE A 142 0.05 18.83 0.55
N ASN A 143 0.43 19.88 -0.19
CA ASN A 143 -0.29 21.15 -0.24
C ASN A 143 -1.71 20.98 -0.80
N GLY A 144 -1.88 20.15 -1.84
CA GLY A 144 -3.20 19.85 -2.38
C GLY A 144 -4.11 19.06 -1.41
N LEU A 145 -3.53 18.28 -0.50
CA LEU A 145 -4.27 17.58 0.56
C LEU A 145 -4.57 18.51 1.74
N THR A 146 -3.64 19.37 2.15
CA THR A 146 -3.80 20.31 3.29
C THR A 146 -4.71 21.50 2.98
N GLU A 147 -4.72 22.01 1.74
CA GLU A 147 -5.70 23.02 1.29
C GLU A 147 -7.15 22.51 1.34
N HIS A 148 -7.36 21.21 1.33
CA HIS A 148 -8.70 20.60 1.34
C HIS A 148 -9.07 19.91 2.65
N LEU A 149 -8.11 19.77 3.57
CA LEU A 149 -8.35 19.35 4.96
C LEU A 149 -8.50 20.53 5.93
N SER A 150 -8.22 21.77 5.49
CA SER A 150 -8.59 22.98 6.20
C SER A 150 -10.12 23.15 6.17
N PRO A 151 -10.83 23.02 7.29
CA PRO A 151 -12.28 22.95 7.30
C PRO A 151 -12.89 24.34 7.38
N GLU A 152 -12.78 25.20 6.36
CA GLU A 152 -13.61 26.41 6.33
C GLU A 152 -14.15 26.81 4.94
N SER A 153 -15.49 26.83 4.88
CA SER A 153 -16.35 27.73 4.10
C SER A 153 -16.55 27.49 2.59
N SER A 154 -17.49 26.60 2.23
CA SER A 154 -18.55 26.88 1.23
C SER A 154 -19.55 25.71 1.08
N TYR A 155 -20.26 25.41 2.16
CA TYR A 155 -21.66 24.97 2.06
C TYR A 155 -22.51 26.08 2.67
N ARG A 156 -22.70 27.17 1.93
CA ARG A 156 -23.87 28.04 2.11
C ARG A 156 -24.64 28.03 0.80
N LEU A 157 -25.70 27.23 0.81
CA LEU A 157 -26.80 27.31 -0.14
C LEU A 157 -27.55 28.62 0.13
N THR A 158 -27.52 29.52 -0.85
CA THR A 158 -28.62 30.42 -1.22
C THR A 158 -28.46 30.76 -2.68
#